data_AF-A0A7M4A1F3-F1
#
_entry.id   AF-A0A7M4A1F3-F1
#
_cell.length_a   1.000
_cell.length_b   1.000
_cell.length_c   1.000
_cell.angle_alpha   90.00
_cell.angle_beta   90.00
_cell.angle_gamma   90.00
#
_symmetry.space_group_name_H-M   'P 1'
#
loop_
_entity.id
_entity.type
_entity.pdbx_description
1 polymer ?
#
loop_
_entity_poly.entity_id
_entity_poly.type
_entity_poly.pdbx_seq_one_letter_code
_entity_poly.pdbx_strand_id
1 'polypeptide(L)'
;EAMEEKQVTIEGITHKLPAPFVVLATQNPIEQEGTYPLPEAQMDRFLMKMSMGYPDRAEEKAILARRKLRGQDEHVVEQVTSPKKVVAMQKALETVHVDPAILSYIIEIVQRTREDHRVING
;
A
#
# COMPACT_ATOMS: atom_id res chain seq x y z
N GLU A 1 8.55 -13.97 3.99
CA GLU A 1 9.04 -14.33 2.64
C GLU A 1 8.53 -13.40 1.54
N ALA A 2 7.27 -13.49 1.08
CA ALA A 2 6.83 -12.76 -0.12
C ALA A 2 7.01 -11.23 -0.07
N MET A 3 6.59 -10.57 1.01
CA MET A 3 6.72 -9.12 1.14
C MET A 3 8.16 -8.66 1.41
N GLU A 4 8.86 -9.38 2.29
CA GLU A 4 10.18 -9.00 2.81
C GLU A 4 11.33 -9.41 1.88
N GLU A 5 11.31 -10.68 1.46
CA GLU A 5 12.40 -11.32 0.71
C GLU A 5 12.08 -11.43 -0.80
N LYS A 6 10.87 -11.07 -1.21
CA LYS A 6 10.40 -11.14 -2.60
C LYS A 6 10.54 -12.53 -3.23
N GLN A 7 10.36 -13.57 -2.42
CA GLN A 7 10.43 -14.98 -2.83
C GLN A 7 9.43 -15.85 -2.05
N VAL A 8 9.21 -17.07 -2.53
CA VAL A 8 8.41 -18.11 -1.89
C VAL A 8 9.11 -19.45 -2.03
N THR A 9 9.23 -20.21 -0.95
CA THR A 9 9.87 -21.54 -0.96
C THR A 9 8.82 -22.65 -0.81
N ILE A 10 8.79 -23.60 -1.75
CA ILE A 10 7.88 -24.74 -1.74
C ILE A 10 8.72 -26.00 -1.89
N GLU A 11 8.57 -26.95 -0.96
CA GLU A 11 9.32 -28.23 -0.96
C GLU A 11 10.85 -28.06 -1.08
N GLY A 12 11.39 -26.99 -0.47
CA GLY A 12 12.83 -26.68 -0.52
C GLY A 12 13.30 -25.97 -1.79
N ILE A 13 12.40 -25.70 -2.74
CA ILE A 13 12.69 -24.95 -3.97
C ILE A 13 12.21 -23.51 -3.81
N THR A 14 13.13 -22.55 -3.95
CA THR A 14 12.82 -21.12 -3.83
C THR A 14 12.49 -20.51 -5.19
N HIS A 15 11.33 -19.85 -5.27
CA HIS A 15 10.83 -19.14 -6.44
C HIS A 15 10.82 -17.63 -6.19
N LYS A 16 11.47 -16.85 -7.06
CA LYS A 16 11.43 -15.38 -6.97
C LYS A 16 10.10 -14.84 -7.48
N LEU A 17 9.58 -13.82 -6.78
CA LEU A 17 8.38 -13.11 -7.19
C LEU A 17 8.67 -12.15 -8.35
N PRO A 18 7.70 -11.90 -9.23
CA PRO A 18 7.85 -10.95 -10.33
C PRO A 18 8.00 -9.51 -9.81
N ALA A 19 8.70 -8.65 -10.56
CA ALA A 19 8.85 -7.25 -10.26
C ALA A 19 8.02 -6.38 -11.24
N PRO A 20 7.23 -5.40 -10.75
CA PRO A 20 7.03 -5.03 -9.35
C PRO A 20 6.08 -6.00 -8.63
N PHE A 21 6.26 -6.16 -7.31
CA PHE A 21 5.37 -6.93 -6.44
C PHE A 21 4.78 -6.00 -5.38
N VAL A 22 3.46 -5.90 -5.33
CA VAL A 22 2.70 -5.05 -4.39
C VAL A 22 1.64 -5.90 -3.72
N VAL A 23 1.49 -5.76 -2.41
CA VAL A 23 0.41 -6.38 -1.63
C VAL A 23 -0.59 -5.31 -1.24
N LEU A 24 -1.86 -5.52 -1.59
CA LEU A 24 -2.98 -4.76 -1.08
C LEU A 24 -3.78 -5.68 -0.16
N ALA A 25 -3.75 -5.39 1.13
CA ALA A 25 -4.51 -6.13 2.14
C ALA A 25 -5.69 -5.28 2.61
N THR A 26 -6.88 -5.87 2.65
CA THR A 26 -8.09 -5.25 3.22
C THR A 26 -8.44 -5.95 4.53
N GLN A 27 -8.78 -5.18 5.55
CA GLN A 27 -9.29 -5.71 6.82
C GLN A 27 -10.72 -5.21 6.99
N ASN A 28 -11.69 -6.12 7.14
CA ASN A 28 -13.07 -5.76 7.49
C ASN A 28 -13.14 -5.55 9.01
N PRO A 29 -13.41 -4.33 9.52
CA PRO A 29 -13.38 -4.07 10.95
C PRO A 29 -14.58 -4.62 11.73
N ILE A 30 -15.62 -5.13 11.04
CA ILE A 30 -16.92 -5.44 11.65
C ILE A 30 -17.12 -6.94 11.94
N GLU A 31 -16.46 -7.85 11.21
CA GLU A 31 -16.65 -9.30 11.34
C GLU A 31 -15.60 -9.94 12.28
N GLN A 32 -16.01 -10.33 13.49
CA GLN A 32 -15.14 -11.01 14.47
C GLN A 32 -15.17 -12.55 14.39
N GLU A 33 -16.09 -13.15 13.64
CA GLU A 33 -16.09 -14.61 13.44
C GLU A 33 -15.14 -15.00 12.32
N GLY A 34 -14.02 -15.63 12.69
CA GLY A 34 -13.11 -16.27 11.74
C GLY A 34 -12.03 -15.35 11.12
N THR A 35 -11.97 -14.06 11.49
CA THR A 35 -10.84 -13.20 11.12
C THR A 35 -9.99 -12.86 12.35
N TYR A 36 -8.73 -13.28 12.32
CA TYR A 36 -7.75 -12.88 13.33
C TYR A 36 -7.08 -11.59 12.83
N PRO A 37 -7.09 -10.50 13.62
CA PRO A 37 -6.38 -9.29 13.23
C PRO A 37 -4.90 -9.62 13.05
N LEU A 38 -4.27 -9.00 12.04
CA LEU A 38 -2.84 -9.11 11.86
C LEU A 38 -2.14 -8.61 13.14
N PRO A 39 -1.21 -9.38 13.72
CA PRO A 39 -0.38 -8.90 14.81
C PRO A 39 0.31 -7.59 14.41
N GLU A 40 0.50 -6.67 15.35
CA GLU A 40 1.12 -5.36 15.09
C GLU A 40 2.48 -5.47 14.40
N ALA A 41 3.29 -6.45 14.82
CA ALA A 41 4.58 -6.76 14.20
C ALA A 41 4.48 -7.19 12.72
N GLN A 42 3.30 -7.60 12.24
CA GLN A 42 3.03 -7.87 10.83
C GLN A 42 2.51 -6.64 10.09
N MET A 43 1.80 -5.75 10.79
CA MET A 43 1.33 -4.48 10.23
C MET A 43 2.48 -3.52 9.90
N ASP A 44 3.56 -3.53 10.69
CA ASP A 44 4.75 -2.69 10.46
C ASP A 44 5.42 -2.92 9.09
N ARG A 45 5.14 -4.06 8.44
CA ARG A 45 5.64 -4.36 7.08
C ARG A 45 4.85 -3.69 5.97
N PHE A 46 3.74 -3.01 6.28
CA PHE A 46 2.96 -2.24 5.31
C PHE A 46 3.39 -0.78 5.34
N LEU A 47 3.83 -0.26 4.19
CA LEU A 47 4.26 1.13 4.04
C LEU A 47 3.17 2.15 4.41
N MET A 48 1.91 1.82 4.13
CA MET A 48 0.76 2.70 4.36
C MET A 48 -0.45 1.90 4.85
N LYS A 49 -1.16 2.48 5.83
CA LYS A 49 -2.51 2.06 6.22
C LYS A 49 -3.47 3.18 5.83
N MET A 50 -4.51 2.82 5.08
CA MET A 50 -5.55 3.76 4.64
C MET A 50 -6.89 3.37 5.28
N SER A 51 -7.67 4.37 5.69
CA SER A 51 -9.08 4.18 6.04
C SER A 51 -9.92 4.67 4.87
N MET A 52 -10.82 3.81 4.38
CA MET A 52 -11.74 4.18 3.31
C MET A 52 -13.10 4.47 3.92
N GLY A 53 -13.51 5.74 3.84
CA GLY A 53 -14.89 6.14 4.13
C GLY A 53 -15.80 5.88 2.94
N TYR A 54 -17.07 6.23 3.09
CA TYR A 54 -17.99 6.26 1.96
C TYR A 54 -17.75 7.53 1.12
N PRO A 55 -17.88 7.43 -0.22
CA PRO A 55 -17.92 8.60 -1.08
C PRO A 55 -19.05 9.53 -0.66
N ASP A 56 -18.88 10.83 -0.90
CA ASP A 56 -19.97 11.77 -0.65
C ASP A 56 -21.12 11.60 -1.66
N ARG A 57 -22.24 12.27 -1.41
CA ARG A 57 -23.44 12.18 -2.27
C ARG A 57 -23.15 12.57 -3.74
N ALA A 58 -22.25 13.53 -3.97
CA ALA A 58 -21.93 13.98 -5.32
C ALA A 58 -21.05 12.94 -6.03
N GLU A 59 -20.08 12.36 -5.32
CA GLU A 59 -19.25 11.26 -5.80
C GLU A 59 -20.07 10.00 -6.10
N GLU A 60 -20.97 9.59 -5.20
CA GLU A 60 -21.88 8.46 -5.43
C GLU A 60 -22.72 8.65 -6.69
N LYS A 61 -23.31 9.84 -6.85
CA LYS A 61 -24.09 10.17 -8.04
C LYS A 61 -23.23 10.10 -9.30
N ALA A 62 -21.98 10.56 -9.25
CA ALA A 62 -21.06 10.49 -10.37
C ALA A 62 -20.66 9.05 -10.71
N ILE A 63 -20.42 8.20 -9.70
CA ILE A 63 -20.13 6.76 -9.89
C ILE A 63 -21.30 6.08 -10.59
N LEU A 64 -22.54 6.30 -10.12
CA LEU A 64 -23.74 5.75 -10.74
C LEU A 64 -23.94 6.25 -12.17
N ALA A 65 -23.74 7.54 -12.41
CA ALA A 65 -23.85 8.13 -13.75
C ALA A 65 -22.82 7.54 -14.72
N ARG A 66 -21.55 7.39 -14.31
CA ARG A 66 -20.48 6.77 -15.11
C ARG A 66 -20.81 5.31 -15.41
N ARG A 67 -21.30 4.55 -14.41
CA ARG A 67 -21.72 3.15 -14.61
C ARG A 67 -22.87 3.04 -15.61
N LYS A 68 -23.88 3.90 -15.49
CA LYS A 68 -25.03 3.93 -16.40
C LYS A 68 -24.61 4.29 -17.83
N LEU A 69 -23.73 5.28 -17.98
CA LEU A 69 -23.21 5.70 -19.29
C LEU A 69 -22.42 4.58 -19.98
N ARG A 70 -21.67 3.79 -19.20
CA ARG A 70 -20.86 2.68 -19.73
C ARG A 70 -21.72 1.56 -20.31
N GLY A 71 -22.83 1.20 -19.67
CA GLY A 71 -23.79 0.21 -20.18
C GLY A 71 -23.27 -1.24 -20.31
N GLN A 72 -22.01 -1.50 -19.94
CA GLN A 72 -21.33 -2.80 -19.95
C GLN A 72 -20.53 -2.94 -18.66
N ASP A 73 -20.24 -4.15 -18.20
CA ASP A 73 -19.41 -4.33 -17.00
C ASP A 73 -17.92 -4.25 -17.31
N GLU A 74 -17.49 -4.63 -18.51
CA GLU A 74 -16.10 -4.60 -18.93
C GLU A 74 -15.62 -3.16 -19.18
N HIS A 75 -14.46 -2.82 -18.63
CA HIS A 75 -13.84 -1.51 -18.79
C HIS A 75 -12.51 -1.68 -19.53
N VAL A 76 -12.52 -1.34 -20.83
CA VAL A 76 -11.29 -1.31 -21.61
C VAL A 76 -10.50 -0.08 -21.20
N VAL A 77 -9.35 -0.31 -20.58
CA VAL A 77 -8.39 0.74 -20.22
C VAL A 77 -7.24 0.74 -21.21
N GLU A 78 -6.79 1.92 -21.60
CA GLU A 78 -5.57 2.06 -22.38
C GLU A 78 -4.35 1.82 -21.48
N GLN A 79 -3.51 0.87 -21.87
CA GLN A 79 -2.28 0.59 -21.14
C GLN A 79 -1.23 1.67 -21.42
N VAL A 80 -1.02 2.57 -20.47
CA VAL A 80 -0.04 3.69 -20.60
C VAL A 80 1.38 3.36 -20.12
N THR A 81 1.59 2.20 -19.47
CA THR A 81 2.89 1.80 -18.89
C THR A 81 3.07 0.28 -18.85
N SER A 82 4.27 -0.17 -18.50
CA SER A 82 4.61 -1.60 -18.36
C SER A 82 5.30 -1.89 -17.01
N PRO A 83 5.24 -3.13 -16.52
CA PRO A 83 5.95 -3.54 -15.30
C PRO A 83 7.43 -3.16 -15.30
N LYS A 84 8.13 -3.39 -16.43
CA LYS A 84 9.55 -3.03 -16.58
C LYS A 84 9.79 -1.52 -16.43
N LYS A 85 8.89 -0.70 -16.97
CA LYS A 85 8.97 0.76 -16.86
C LYS A 85 8.75 1.22 -15.41
N VAL A 86 7.80 0.60 -14.69
CA VAL A 86 7.58 0.88 -13.26
C VAL A 86 8.84 0.56 -12.43
N VAL A 87 9.47 -0.60 -12.66
CA VAL A 87 10.73 -0.95 -11.97
C VAL A 87 11.86 0.03 -12.31
N ALA A 88 11.94 0.49 -13.57
CA ALA A 88 12.92 1.51 -13.94
C ALA A 88 12.65 2.85 -13.23
N MET A 89 11.39 3.25 -13.06
CA MET A 89 11.03 4.44 -12.29
C MET A 89 11.39 4.31 -10.81
N GLN A 90 11.21 3.13 -10.20
CA GLN A 90 11.64 2.88 -8.81
C GLN A 90 13.15 3.07 -8.65
N LYS A 91 13.96 2.54 -9.57
CA LYS A 91 15.42 2.73 -9.55
C LYS A 91 15.83 4.19 -9.73
N ALA A 92 15.10 4.95 -10.54
CA ALA A 92 15.37 6.37 -10.74
C ALA A 92 15.18 7.22 -9.47
N LEU A 93 14.42 6.73 -8.48
CA LEU A 93 14.28 7.42 -7.19
C LEU A 93 15.58 7.45 -6.38
N GLU A 94 16.50 6.51 -6.60
CA GLU A 94 17.79 6.44 -5.88
C GLU A 94 18.71 7.64 -6.18
N THR A 95 18.48 8.33 -7.30
CA THR A 95 19.26 9.50 -7.71
C THR A 95 18.57 10.83 -7.42
N VAL A 96 17.37 10.79 -6.81
CA VAL A 96 16.65 12.00 -6.42
C VAL A 96 17.39 12.66 -5.27
N HIS A 97 17.78 13.92 -5.47
CA HIS A 97 18.41 14.72 -4.42
C HIS A 97 17.41 14.98 -3.28
N VAL A 98 17.87 14.74 -2.05
CA VAL A 98 17.15 15.08 -0.82
C VAL A 98 18.00 16.07 -0.04
N ASP A 99 17.46 17.26 0.20
CA ASP A 99 18.16 18.31 0.94
C ASP A 99 18.43 17.85 2.39
N PRO A 100 19.60 18.13 2.98
CA PRO A 100 19.91 17.79 4.37
C PRO A 100 18.85 18.24 5.37
N ALA A 101 18.19 19.38 5.16
CA ALA A 101 17.13 19.87 6.03
C ALA A 101 15.91 18.93 6.05
N ILE A 102 15.58 18.30 4.91
CA ILE A 102 14.49 17.31 4.84
C ILE A 102 14.88 16.03 5.58
N LEU A 103 16.13 15.58 5.45
CA LEU A 103 16.62 14.43 6.21
C LEU A 103 16.56 14.67 7.72
N SER A 104 16.98 15.86 8.18
CA SER A 104 16.87 16.25 9.58
C SER A 104 15.41 16.28 10.05
N TYR A 105 14.51 16.83 9.23
CA TYR A 105 13.09 16.91 9.56
C TYR A 105 12.44 15.52 9.67
N ILE A 106 12.77 14.58 8.78
CA ILE A 106 12.29 13.20 8.85
C ILE A 106 12.74 12.54 10.17
N ILE A 107 14.01 12.71 10.56
CA ILE A 107 14.55 12.16 11.81
C ILE A 107 13.82 12.76 13.02
N GLU A 108 13.59 14.07 13.01
CA GLU A 108 12.90 14.77 14.10
C GLU A 108 11.48 14.24 14.30
N ILE A 109 10.73 14.01 13.22
CA ILE A 109 9.39 13.39 13.29
C ILE A 109 9.49 12.02 13.96
N VAL A 110 10.40 11.16 13.52
CA VAL A 110 10.56 9.79 14.04
C VAL A 110 10.98 9.78 15.51
N GLN A 111 11.85 10.70 15.93
CA GLN A 111 12.25 10.81 17.34
C GLN A 111 11.09 11.27 18.22
N ARG A 112 10.36 12.31 17.78
CA ARG A 112 9.20 12.82 18.52
C ARG A 112 8.11 11.77 18.68
N THR A 113 7.87 10.92 17.69
CA THR A 113 6.86 9.84 17.81
C THR A 113 7.31 8.73 18.76
N ARG A 114 8.61 8.47 18.90
CA ARG A 114 9.15 7.50 19.88
C ARG A 114 9.05 7.97 21.33
N GLU A 115 9.07 9.29 21.54
CA GLU A 115 9.00 9.92 22.87
C GLU A 115 7.58 10.42 23.21
N ASP A 116 6.62 10.27 22.29
CA ASP A 116 5.24 10.70 22.49
C ASP A 116 4.54 9.76 23.48
N HIS A 117 4.03 10.33 24.57
CA HIS A 117 3.37 9.57 25.63
C HIS A 117 2.11 8.85 25.15
N ARG A 118 1.46 9.32 24.09
CA ARG A 118 0.30 8.66 23.45
C ARG A 118 0.69 7.39 22.70
N VAL A 119 1.96 7.27 22.29
CA VAL A 119 2.50 6.08 21.62
C VAL A 119 3.11 5.14 22.65
N ILE A 120 3.82 5.68 23.65
CA ILE A 120 4.46 4.88 24.71
C ILE A 120 3.42 4.17 25.60
N ASN A 121 2.31 4.83 25.92
CA ASN A 121 1.33 4.32 26.88
C ASN A 121 0.13 3.59 26.24
N GLY A 122 0.02 3.61 24.91
CA GLY A 122 -1.14 3.07 24.16
C GLY A 122 -2.34 4.00 24.13
#